data_AF-A0A315XAF3-F1
#
_entry.id   AF-A0A315XAF3-F1
#
_cell.length_a   1.000
_cell.length_b   1.000
_cell.length_c   1.000
_cell.angle_alpha   90.00
_cell.angle_beta   90.00
_cell.angle_gamma   90.00
#
_symmetry.space_group_name_H-M   'P 1'
#
loop_
_entity.id
_entity.type
_entity.pdbx_description
1 polymer ?
#
loop_
_entity_poly.entity_id
_entity_poly.type
_entity_poly.pdbx_seq_one_letter_code
_entity_poly.pdbx_strand_id
1 'polypeptide(L)'
;MLVIGDAKCLHCGWVTGRWVGPKGAPLTVSGLRGESGAHAAGPEELIRCGRCEGPVFLDDASLVNSTYRLRRIRRLREQIAALDAERDRAA
;
A
#
# COMPACT_ATOMS: atom_id res chain seq x y z
N MET A 1 -0.31 2.85 8.32
CA MET A 1 -0.94 1.84 7.44
C MET A 1 -0.43 2.06 6.04
N LEU A 2 0.12 1.03 5.39
CA LEU A 2 0.67 1.17 4.04
C LEU A 2 -0.44 1.01 2.99
N VAL A 3 -0.31 1.73 1.90
CA VAL A 3 -1.12 1.59 0.69
C VAL A 3 -0.23 1.22 -0.49
N ILE A 4 -0.82 0.55 -1.46
CA ILE A 4 -0.22 0.23 -2.75
C ILE A 4 -1.17 0.68 -3.86
N GLY A 5 -0.63 1.25 -4.92
CA GLY A 5 -1.41 1.66 -6.08
C GLY A 5 -0.51 2.06 -7.24
N ASP A 6 -1.11 2.45 -8.35
CA ASP A 6 -0.38 2.81 -9.55
C ASP A 6 -0.21 4.34 -9.61
N ALA A 7 1.02 4.81 -9.77
CA ALA A 7 1.34 6.24 -9.86
C ALA A 7 1.00 6.74 -11.27
N LYS A 8 -0.17 7.36 -11.41
CA LYS A 8 -0.75 7.78 -12.70
C LYS A 8 -0.69 9.29 -12.86
N CYS A 9 -0.32 9.74 -14.04
CA CYS A 9 -0.25 11.16 -14.37
C CYS A 9 -1.64 11.78 -14.50
N LEU A 10 -1.87 12.90 -13.82
CA LEU A 10 -3.10 13.68 -13.91
C LEU A 10 -3.29 14.34 -15.29
N HIS A 11 -2.20 14.55 -16.02
CA HIS A 11 -2.22 15.30 -17.28
C HIS A 11 -2.36 14.40 -18.52
N CYS A 12 -1.52 13.36 -18.63
CA CYS A 12 -1.49 12.49 -19.82
C CYS A 12 -1.97 11.05 -19.57
N GLY A 13 -2.34 10.71 -18.33
CA GLY A 13 -2.80 9.37 -17.96
C GLY A 13 -1.73 8.28 -17.92
N TRP A 14 -0.47 8.61 -18.20
CA TRP A 14 0.65 7.67 -18.16
C TRP A 14 0.89 7.12 -16.75
N VAL A 15 1.14 5.82 -16.63
CA VAL A 15 1.49 5.15 -15.37
C VAL A 15 3.01 5.09 -15.24
N THR A 16 3.56 5.82 -14.27
CA THR A 16 5.01 5.85 -14.00
C THR A 16 5.50 4.56 -13.33
N GLY A 17 4.64 3.87 -12.60
CA GLY A 17 4.99 2.63 -11.91
C GLY A 17 4.12 2.40 -10.69
N ARG A 18 4.47 1.39 -9.89
CA ARG A 18 3.70 1.05 -8.69
C ARG A 18 4.29 1.73 -7.47
N TRP A 19 3.48 2.33 -6.61
CA TRP A 19 3.96 3.00 -5.40
C TRP A 19 3.44 2.31 -4.15
N VAL A 20 4.31 2.21 -3.14
CA VAL A 20 4.02 1.64 -1.83
C VAL A 20 4.53 2.57 -0.74
N GLY A 21 3.65 3.05 0.12
CA GLY A 21 4.02 3.91 1.22
C GLY A 21 2.89 4.18 2.20
N PRO A 22 3.11 5.04 3.22
CA PRO A 22 2.09 5.33 4.22
C PRO A 22 0.87 6.02 3.60
N LYS A 23 -0.35 5.63 4.03
CA LYS A 23 -1.59 6.30 3.63
C LYS A 23 -1.51 7.79 3.99
N GLY A 24 -1.71 8.66 2.99
CA GLY A 24 -1.69 10.12 3.15
C GLY A 24 -0.30 10.74 3.11
N ALA A 25 0.77 9.95 2.96
CA ALA A 25 2.11 10.48 2.73
C ALA A 25 2.26 11.01 1.29
N PRO A 26 3.18 11.95 1.05
CA PRO A 26 3.53 12.38 -0.30
C PRO A 26 4.08 11.22 -1.15
N LEU A 27 3.79 11.25 -2.46
CA LEU A 27 4.26 10.24 -3.41
C LEU A 27 5.72 10.50 -3.77
N THR A 28 6.63 10.01 -2.92
CA THR A 28 8.08 10.17 -3.11
C THR A 28 8.73 8.97 -3.78
N VAL A 29 9.91 9.18 -4.37
CA VAL A 29 10.68 8.14 -5.09
C VAL A 29 10.95 6.91 -4.21
N SER A 30 11.15 7.08 -2.90
CA SER A 30 11.38 5.97 -1.95
C SER A 30 10.27 4.92 -1.91
N GLY A 31 9.03 5.30 -2.24
CA GLY A 31 7.91 4.37 -2.33
C GLY A 31 7.72 3.71 -3.69
N LEU A 32 8.42 4.17 -4.74
CA LEU A 32 8.26 3.62 -6.09
C LEU A 32 8.85 2.20 -6.19
N ARG A 33 8.12 1.31 -6.85
CA ARG A 33 8.47 -0.10 -7.09
C ARG A 33 8.48 -0.35 -8.59
N GLY A 34 9.59 -0.88 -9.08
CA GLY A 34 9.80 -1.21 -10.49
C GLY A 34 10.90 -0.35 -11.12
N GLU A 35 11.31 -0.79 -12.30
CA GLU A 35 12.39 -0.18 -13.08
C GLU A 35 11.80 0.95 -13.91
N SER A 36 11.78 2.16 -13.36
CA SER A 36 11.47 3.35 -14.15
C SER A 36 12.39 4.48 -13.72
N GLY A 37 13.63 4.38 -14.18
CA GLY A 37 14.39 5.50 -14.76
C GLY A 37 14.65 6.75 -13.92
N ALA A 38 14.37 6.78 -12.62
CA ALA A 38 14.69 7.91 -11.76
C ALA A 38 16.17 7.88 -11.31
N HIS A 39 17.10 7.79 -12.28
CA HIS A 39 18.52 7.98 -12.03
C HIS A 39 18.82 9.48 -11.94
N ALA A 40 18.54 10.09 -10.78
CA ALA A 40 19.12 11.35 -10.28
C ALA A 40 18.37 11.90 -9.04
N ALA A 41 17.14 11.44 -8.78
CA ALA A 41 16.26 12.01 -7.77
C ALA A 41 16.53 11.45 -6.37
N GLY A 42 16.48 12.32 -5.36
CA GLY A 42 16.61 11.92 -3.96
C GLY A 42 15.42 11.06 -3.49
N PRO A 43 15.58 10.21 -2.46
CA PRO A 43 14.50 9.32 -1.98
C PRO A 43 13.25 10.07 -1.48
N GLU A 44 13.40 11.32 -1.05
CA GLU A 44 12.33 12.21 -0.58
C GLU A 44 11.72 13.06 -1.68
N GLU A 45 12.24 13.00 -2.90
CA GLU A 45 11.74 13.78 -4.01
C GLU A 45 10.38 13.27 -4.49
N LEU A 46 9.48 14.18 -4.87
CA LEU A 46 8.18 13.84 -5.41
C LEU A 46 8.31 13.18 -6.78
N ILE A 47 7.57 12.10 -6.99
CA ILE A 47 7.49 11.43 -8.28
C ILE A 47 6.80 12.36 -9.27
N ARG A 48 7.35 12.45 -10.48
CA ARG A 48 6.73 13.11 -11.63
C ARG A 48 6.44 12.09 -12.72
N CYS A 49 5.59 12.49 -13.66
CA CYS A 49 5.33 11.66 -14.84
C CYS A 49 6.61 11.53 -15.68
N GLY A 50 7.05 10.30 -15.96
CA GLY A 50 8.22 10.05 -16.82
C GLY A 50 8.04 10.43 -18.30
N ARG A 51 6.83 10.85 -18.71
CA ARG A 51 6.50 11.25 -20.09
C ARG A 51 6.33 12.76 -20.29
N CYS A 52 5.70 13.44 -19.33
CA CYS A 52 5.36 14.87 -19.47
C CYS A 52 5.75 15.71 -18.25
N GLU A 53 6.44 15.12 -17.27
CA GLU A 53 6.86 15.75 -16.00
C GLU A 53 5.73 16.34 -15.13
N GLY A 54 4.47 16.09 -15.53
CA GLY A 54 3.28 16.50 -14.82
C GLY A 54 3.07 15.78 -13.49
N PRO A 55 2.13 16.29 -12.67
CA PRO A 55 1.82 15.72 -11.36
C PRO A 55 1.22 14.33 -11.50
N VAL A 56 1.53 13.46 -10.53
CA VAL A 56 1.01 12.10 -10.44
C VAL A 56 0.14 11.95 -9.19
N PHE A 57 -0.86 11.08 -9.30
CA PHE A 57 -1.71 10.64 -8.20
C PHE A 57 -1.64 9.12 -8.08
N LEU A 58 -2.12 8.58 -6.95
CA LEU A 58 -2.18 7.15 -6.74
C LEU A 58 -3.56 6.64 -7.18
N ASP A 59 -3.59 5.92 -8.31
CA ASP A 59 -4.78 5.25 -8.83
C ASP A 59 -4.90 3.83 -8.25
N ASP A 60 -6.13 3.31 -8.18
CA ASP A 60 -6.45 1.98 -7.63
C ASP A 60 -5.79 1.68 -6.25
N ALA A 61 -5.72 2.70 -5.40
CA ALA A 61 -5.05 2.60 -4.11
C ALA A 61 -5.75 1.62 -3.16
N SER A 62 -5.02 0.60 -2.73
CA SER A 62 -5.50 -0.45 -1.82
C SER A 62 -4.59 -0.60 -0.61
N LEU A 63 -5.12 -1.16 0.48
CA LEU A 63 -4.33 -1.40 1.69
C LEU A 63 -3.35 -2.54 1.45
N VAL A 64 -2.10 -2.34 1.87
CA VAL A 64 -1.14 -3.46 1.93
C VAL A 64 -1.54 -4.35 3.10
N ASN A 65 -2.10 -5.52 2.80
CA ASN A 65 -2.47 -6.49 3.81
C ASN A 65 -1.23 -7.13 4.42
N SER A 66 -0.95 -6.78 5.69
CA SER A 66 0.09 -7.44 6.47
C SER A 66 -0.32 -8.89 6.76
N THR A 67 0.45 -9.85 6.24
CA THR A 67 0.29 -11.29 6.52
C THR A 67 0.32 -11.59 8.02
N TYR A 68 1.15 -10.87 8.78
CA TYR A 68 1.18 -10.95 10.25
C TYR A 68 -0.14 -10.52 10.88
N ARG A 69 -0.71 -9.37 10.46
CA ARG A 69 -2.00 -8.89 10.97
C ARG A 69 -3.12 -9.90 10.69
N LEU A 70 -3.15 -10.48 9.49
CA LEU A 70 -4.13 -11.51 9.13
C LEU A 70 -3.97 -12.77 9.98
N ARG A 71 -2.74 -13.25 10.19
CA ARG A 71 -2.46 -14.41 11.06
C ARG A 71 -2.89 -14.15 12.51
N ARG A 72 -2.62 -12.95 13.03
CA ARG A 72 -3.03 -12.56 14.39
C ARG A 72 -4.56 -12.52 14.54
N ILE A 73 -5.27 -11.92 13.57
CA ILE A 73 -6.74 -11.89 13.58
C ILE A 73 -7.31 -13.31 13.54
N ARG A 74 -6.73 -14.20 12.72
CA ARG A 74 -7.14 -15.60 12.65
C ARG A 74 -7.00 -16.31 14.00
N ARG A 75 -5.82 -16.18 14.63
CA ARG A 75 -5.55 -16.77 15.94
C ARG A 75 -6.51 -16.27 17.03
N LEU A 76 -6.81 -14.96 17.04
CA LEU A 76 -7.76 -14.40 18.02
C LEU A 76 -9.18 -14.96 17.82
N ARG A 77 -9.62 -15.15 16.58
CA ARG A 77 -10.91 -15.75 16.28
C ARG A 77 -10.98 -17.21 16.73
N GLU A 78 -9.91 -17.97 16.53
CA GLU A 78 -9.80 -19.36 17.00
C GLU A 78 -9.89 -19.43 18.54
N GLN A 79 -9.25 -18.50 19.25
CA GLN A 79 -9.31 -18.43 20.72
C GLN A 79 -10.72 -18.09 21.23
N ILE A 80 -11.40 -17.12 20.62
CA ILE A 80 -12.77 -16.76 21.01
C ILE A 80 -13.71 -17.95 20.79
N ALA A 81 -13.61 -18.62 19.64
CA ALA A 81 -14.44 -19.79 19.36
C ALA A 81 -14.20 -20.95 20.34
N ALA A 82 -12.96 -21.14 20.80
CA ALA A 82 -12.64 -22.15 21.81
C ALA A 82 -13.30 -21.82 23.17
N LEU A 83 -13.23 -20.56 23.59
CA LEU A 83 -13.86 -20.09 24.84
C LEU A 83 -15.39 -20.20 24.79
N ASP A 84 -16.00 -19.83 23.66
CA ASP A 84 -17.45 -19.96 23.47
C ASP A 84 -17.87 -21.44 23.54
N ALA A 85 -17.11 -22.34 22.91
CA ALA A 85 -17.38 -23.78 22.96
C ALA A 85 -17.15 -24.41 24.35
N GLU A 86 -16.28 -23.83 25.18
CA GLU A 86 -16.13 -24.22 26.58
C GLU A 86 -17.31 -23.75 27.42
N ARG A 87 -17.77 -22.51 27.20
CA ARG A 87 -18.94 -21.95 27.89
C ARG A 87 -20.21 -22.75 27.58
N ASP A 88 -20.43 -23.09 26.31
CA ASP A 88 -21.62 -23.85 25.89
C ASP A 88 -21.63 -25.28 26.45
N ARG A 89 -20.46 -25.87 26.75
CA ARG A 89 -20.33 -27.17 27.42
C ARG A 89 -20.55 -27.11 28.93
N ALA A 90 -20.41 -25.94 29.53
CA ALA A 90 -20.55 -25.72 30.98
C ALA A 90 -21.98 -25.29 31.38
N ALA A 91 -22.85 -24.98 30.42
CA ALA A 91 -24.26 -24.65 30.60
C ALA A 91 -25.15 -25.88 30.41
#